data_AF-A0A2M7HUS4-F1
#
_entry.id   AF-A0A2M7HUS4-F1
#
_cell.length_a   1.000
_cell.length_b   1.000
_cell.length_c   1.000
_cell.angle_alpha   90.00
_cell.angle_beta   90.00
_cell.angle_gamma   90.00
#
_symmetry.space_group_name_H-M   'P 1'
#
loop_
_entity.id
_entity.type
_entity.pdbx_description
1 polymer ?
#
loop_
_entity_poly.entity_id
_entity_poly.type
_entity_poly.pdbx_seq_one_letter_code
_entity_poly.pdbx_strand_id
1 'polypeptide(L)'
;MKKVLLMAAALLLAPLAASAVEYQEGVHYTVINDGPATAKPEITEFFSFYCPHCYNFSKTVVPKILAEKPDDVAFNQAHVDFIGKEMGVEMSRAFAVAHQLNVDDKMDAALFAAIHEKKQHFTSLADIRALFVANGVDGKAFDAAAESFMVKAQMAKMKRDTENAKLTGVPALVVNGKYRVETGAIKSYDELLDIAYYLAKK
;
A
#
# COMPACT_ATOMS: atom_id res chain seq x y z
N MET A 1 40.92 -51.31 -0.90
CA MET A 1 39.75 -50.86 -1.71
C MET A 1 38.49 -50.49 -0.89
N LYS A 2 38.45 -50.65 0.45
CA LYS A 2 37.28 -50.24 1.28
C LYS A 2 37.39 -48.86 1.94
N LYS A 3 38.59 -48.25 1.96
CA LYS A 3 38.81 -46.93 2.58
C LYS A 3 38.58 -45.74 1.64
N VAL A 4 38.52 -45.98 0.33
CA VAL A 4 38.33 -44.91 -0.68
C VAL A 4 36.84 -44.59 -0.89
N LEU A 5 35.94 -45.55 -0.62
CA LEU A 5 34.49 -45.31 -0.69
C LEU A 5 33.94 -44.49 0.50
N LEU A 6 34.68 -44.37 1.60
CA LEU A 6 34.25 -43.60 2.77
C LEU A 6 34.55 -42.10 2.69
N MET A 7 35.44 -41.67 1.77
CA MET A 7 35.72 -40.24 1.55
C MET A 7 34.80 -39.57 0.52
N ALA A 8 34.03 -40.35 -0.26
CA ALA A 8 33.10 -39.81 -1.24
C ALA A 8 31.70 -39.46 -0.65
N ALA A 9 31.37 -39.98 0.54
CA ALA A 9 30.07 -39.75 1.18
C ALA A 9 30.01 -38.49 2.07
N ALA A 10 31.15 -37.86 2.37
CA ALA A 10 31.22 -36.69 3.26
C ALA A 10 30.98 -35.35 2.54
N LEU A 11 30.94 -35.33 1.20
CA LEU A 11 30.78 -34.10 0.41
C LEU A 11 29.32 -33.74 0.08
N LEU A 12 28.34 -34.56 0.48
CA LEU A 12 26.92 -34.37 0.19
C LEU A 12 26.12 -33.68 1.32
N LEU A 13 26.81 -33.22 2.37
CA LEU A 13 26.22 -32.51 3.52
C LEU A 13 26.74 -31.07 3.64
N ALA A 14 27.11 -30.43 2.52
CA ALA A 14 27.23 -28.98 2.54
C ALA A 14 25.83 -28.42 2.83
N PRO A 15 25.61 -27.68 3.94
CA PRO A 15 24.38 -26.94 4.07
C PRO A 15 24.34 -26.01 2.86
N LEU A 16 23.27 -26.08 2.07
CA LEU A 16 22.88 -24.94 1.26
C LEU A 16 22.71 -23.79 2.26
N ALA A 17 23.76 -23.00 2.45
CA ALA A 17 23.66 -21.72 3.10
C ALA A 17 22.74 -20.91 2.21
N ALA A 18 21.43 -20.99 2.48
CA ALA A 18 20.46 -20.07 1.96
C ALA A 18 20.99 -18.70 2.38
N SER A 19 21.57 -17.97 1.43
CA SER A 19 21.95 -16.59 1.65
C SER A 19 20.65 -15.86 1.89
N ALA A 20 20.30 -15.67 3.16
CA ALA A 20 19.19 -14.80 3.52
C ALA A 20 19.52 -13.44 2.91
N VAL A 21 18.68 -12.99 1.99
CA VAL A 21 18.83 -11.66 1.40
C VAL A 21 18.72 -10.66 2.56
N GLU A 22 19.82 -10.01 2.87
CA GLU A 22 19.85 -9.03 3.95
C GLU A 22 19.55 -7.65 3.38
N TYR A 23 18.35 -7.14 3.66
CA TYR A 23 17.97 -5.81 3.24
C TYR A 23 18.61 -4.76 4.14
N GLN A 24 19.31 -3.83 3.49
CA GLN A 24 20.08 -2.75 4.14
C GLN A 24 19.34 -1.42 4.14
N GLU A 25 19.42 -0.70 5.27
CA GLU A 25 18.96 0.69 5.38
C GLU A 25 19.74 1.61 4.44
N GLY A 26 19.06 2.61 3.86
CA GLY A 26 19.62 3.54 2.89
C GLY A 26 19.74 2.96 1.47
N VAL A 27 19.52 1.66 1.31
CA VAL A 27 19.48 0.97 0.00
C VAL A 27 18.08 0.47 -0.32
N HIS A 28 17.52 -0.36 0.58
CA HIS A 28 16.24 -1.04 0.35
C HIS A 28 15.09 -0.40 1.14
N TYR A 29 15.41 0.28 2.24
CA TYR A 29 14.43 0.99 3.05
C TYR A 29 15.09 2.16 3.80
N THR A 30 14.27 3.08 4.26
CA THR A 30 14.67 4.20 5.12
C THR A 30 13.91 4.13 6.44
N VAL A 31 14.60 4.34 7.56
CA VAL A 31 13.93 4.55 8.86
C VAL A 31 13.38 5.97 8.90
N ILE A 32 12.06 6.10 8.98
CA ILE A 32 11.35 7.39 8.99
C ILE A 32 10.87 7.81 10.39
N ASN A 33 10.96 6.90 11.36
CA ASN A 33 10.52 7.12 12.74
C ASN A 33 11.48 6.44 13.73
N ASP A 34 12.11 7.22 14.60
CA ASP A 34 13.03 6.71 15.62
C ASP A 34 12.30 6.06 16.81
N GLY A 35 11.01 6.33 16.98
CA GLY A 35 10.15 5.75 18.01
C GLY A 35 9.88 4.26 17.83
N PRO A 36 9.11 3.64 18.74
CA PRO A 36 8.73 2.23 18.59
C PRO A 36 7.93 2.02 17.31
N ALA A 37 8.09 0.84 16.71
CA ALA A 37 7.23 0.39 15.63
C ALA A 37 5.79 0.23 16.14
N THR A 38 4.83 0.07 15.23
CA THR A 38 3.44 -0.21 15.59
C THR A 38 3.32 -1.45 16.49
N ALA A 39 2.35 -1.43 17.40
CA ALA A 39 2.15 -2.52 18.37
C ALA A 39 1.80 -3.86 17.70
N LYS A 40 1.23 -3.82 16.49
CA LYS A 40 1.02 -4.98 15.63
C LYS A 40 1.70 -4.74 14.28
N PRO A 41 2.27 -5.79 13.65
CA PRO A 41 2.84 -5.67 12.32
C PRO A 41 1.81 -5.16 11.31
N GLU A 42 2.19 -4.19 10.49
CA GLU A 42 1.35 -3.67 9.42
C GLU A 42 2.14 -3.18 8.23
N ILE A 43 1.53 -3.28 7.05
CA ILE A 43 2.02 -2.70 5.80
C ILE A 43 0.94 -1.72 5.33
N THR A 44 1.32 -0.47 5.14
CA THR A 44 0.44 0.56 4.57
C THR A 44 0.92 0.92 3.16
N GLU A 45 0.06 0.70 2.17
CA GLU A 45 0.24 1.25 0.83
C GLU A 45 -0.24 2.71 0.79
N PHE A 46 0.62 3.60 0.33
CA PHE A 46 0.25 4.96 -0.06
C PHE A 46 0.07 5.02 -1.56
N PHE A 47 -1.09 5.50 -2.00
CA PHE A 47 -1.48 5.46 -3.40
C PHE A 47 -2.31 6.69 -3.80
N SER A 48 -2.55 6.85 -5.10
CA SER A 48 -3.54 7.80 -5.61
C SER A 48 -4.38 7.17 -6.71
N PHE A 49 -5.69 7.46 -6.72
CA PHE A 49 -6.57 7.09 -7.83
C PHE A 49 -6.20 7.75 -9.16
N TYR A 50 -5.38 8.81 -9.15
CA TYR A 50 -4.87 9.46 -10.35
C TYR A 50 -3.54 8.88 -10.86
N CYS A 51 -2.93 7.95 -10.12
CA CYS A 51 -1.60 7.42 -10.40
C CYS A 51 -1.70 6.13 -11.25
N PRO A 52 -1.20 6.11 -12.50
CA PRO A 52 -1.28 4.93 -13.37
C PRO A 52 -0.56 3.69 -12.81
N HIS A 53 0.58 3.90 -12.13
CA HIS A 53 1.30 2.80 -11.47
C HIS A 53 0.51 2.22 -10.30
N CYS A 54 -0.22 3.06 -9.58
CA CYS A 54 -1.08 2.67 -8.46
C CYS A 54 -2.29 1.86 -8.96
N TYR A 55 -2.87 2.25 -10.11
CA TYR A 55 -3.91 1.45 -10.75
C TYR A 55 -3.39 0.09 -11.25
N ASN A 56 -2.15 0.02 -11.75
CA ASN A 56 -1.54 -1.27 -12.05
C ASN A 56 -1.28 -2.09 -10.76
N PHE A 57 -0.81 -1.43 -9.71
CA PHE A 57 -0.52 -2.03 -8.40
C PHE A 57 -1.78 -2.63 -7.77
N SER A 58 -2.92 -1.91 -7.80
CA SER A 58 -4.20 -2.39 -7.27
C SER A 58 -4.73 -3.63 -7.99
N LYS A 59 -4.37 -3.82 -9.26
CA LYS A 59 -4.78 -5.00 -10.05
C LYS A 59 -3.82 -6.18 -9.93
N THR A 60 -2.53 -5.93 -9.72
CA THR A 60 -1.49 -6.95 -9.88
C THR A 60 -0.73 -7.29 -8.60
N VAL A 61 -0.72 -6.39 -7.61
CA VAL A 61 0.06 -6.53 -6.39
C VAL A 61 -0.84 -6.59 -5.16
N VAL A 62 -1.83 -5.70 -5.01
CA VAL A 62 -2.77 -5.74 -3.87
C VAL A 62 -3.43 -7.12 -3.70
N PRO A 63 -3.93 -7.79 -4.76
CA PRO A 63 -4.49 -9.13 -4.62
C PRO A 63 -3.48 -10.17 -4.11
N LYS A 64 -2.20 -10.04 -4.49
CA LYS A 64 -1.13 -10.90 -3.97
C LYS A 64 -0.89 -10.64 -2.49
N ILE A 65 -0.82 -9.37 -2.07
CA ILE A 65 -0.66 -9.02 -0.65
C ILE A 65 -1.79 -9.62 0.18
N LEU A 66 -3.04 -9.47 -0.27
CA LEU A 66 -4.20 -10.01 0.45
C LEU A 66 -4.18 -11.55 0.53
N ALA A 67 -3.58 -12.23 -0.44
CA ALA A 67 -3.48 -13.69 -0.48
C ALA A 67 -2.26 -14.25 0.27
N GLU A 68 -1.13 -13.53 0.31
CA GLU A 68 0.18 -14.08 0.66
C GLU A 68 0.84 -13.42 1.88
N LYS A 69 0.32 -12.27 2.35
CA LYS A 69 0.89 -11.62 3.56
C LYS A 69 0.85 -12.58 4.76
N PRO A 70 1.79 -12.47 5.70
CA PRO A 70 1.71 -13.22 6.96
C PRO A 70 0.39 -12.93 7.71
N ASP A 71 -0.12 -13.95 8.41
CA ASP A 71 -1.42 -13.88 9.10
C ASP A 71 -1.49 -12.77 10.16
N ASP A 72 -0.38 -12.49 10.82
CA ASP A 72 -0.25 -11.48 11.88
C ASP A 72 0.01 -10.05 11.36
N VAL A 73 0.21 -9.89 10.05
CA VAL A 73 0.48 -8.60 9.42
C VAL A 73 -0.82 -8.01 8.86
N ALA A 74 -1.18 -6.80 9.31
CA ALA A 74 -2.29 -6.06 8.71
C ALA A 74 -1.87 -5.42 7.38
N PHE A 75 -2.79 -5.32 6.42
CA PHE A 75 -2.60 -4.51 5.22
C PHE A 75 -3.59 -3.36 5.22
N ASN A 76 -3.06 -2.15 5.10
CA ASN A 76 -3.83 -0.90 5.07
C ASN A 76 -3.54 -0.14 3.78
N GLN A 77 -4.46 0.74 3.39
CA GLN A 77 -4.23 1.67 2.28
C GLN A 77 -4.51 3.11 2.75
N ALA A 78 -3.75 4.05 2.20
CA ALA A 78 -3.88 5.48 2.45
C ALA A 78 -3.77 6.24 1.13
N HIS A 79 -4.78 7.06 0.83
CA HIS A 79 -4.75 7.91 -0.35
C HIS A 79 -3.93 9.18 -0.09
N VAL A 80 -3.04 9.54 -1.03
CA VAL A 80 -2.24 10.78 -0.98
C VAL A 80 -2.95 11.93 -1.69
N ASP A 81 -2.85 13.15 -1.16
CA ASP A 81 -3.53 14.33 -1.71
C ASP A 81 -2.65 15.17 -2.66
N PHE A 82 -1.34 14.90 -2.75
CA PHE A 82 -0.41 15.68 -3.57
C PHE A 82 -0.48 15.39 -5.09
N ILE A 83 -1.26 14.39 -5.52
CA ILE A 83 -1.52 14.10 -6.95
C ILE A 83 -2.96 14.49 -7.29
N GLY A 84 -3.14 15.20 -8.40
CA GLY A 84 -4.47 15.65 -8.87
C GLY A 84 -4.85 17.05 -8.41
N LYS A 85 -3.90 17.83 -7.86
CA LYS A 85 -4.11 19.21 -7.36
C LYS A 85 -5.24 19.25 -6.32
N GLU A 86 -6.17 20.19 -6.42
CA GLU A 86 -7.31 20.31 -5.50
C GLU A 86 -8.17 19.04 -5.47
N MET A 87 -8.28 18.33 -6.61
CA MET A 87 -9.01 17.08 -6.68
C MET A 87 -8.30 15.92 -5.96
N GLY A 88 -7.00 16.03 -5.64
CA GLY A 88 -6.31 15.06 -4.80
C GLY A 88 -6.89 15.01 -3.38
N VAL A 89 -7.30 16.16 -2.85
CA VAL A 89 -7.95 16.27 -1.54
C VAL A 89 -9.35 15.66 -1.58
N GLU A 90 -10.15 15.99 -2.60
CA GLU A 90 -11.50 15.41 -2.74
C GLU A 90 -11.47 13.91 -3.03
N MET A 91 -10.42 13.44 -3.70
CA MET A 91 -10.21 12.02 -3.95
C MET A 91 -9.76 11.25 -2.69
N SER A 92 -8.99 11.91 -1.81
CA SER A 92 -8.71 11.40 -0.47
C SER A 92 -9.96 11.36 0.40
N ARG A 93 -10.87 12.33 0.23
CA ARG A 93 -12.21 12.29 0.86
C ARG A 93 -13.03 11.12 0.33
N ALA A 94 -13.02 10.89 -0.98
CA ALA A 94 -13.73 9.77 -1.60
C ALA A 94 -13.30 8.41 -1.01
N PHE A 95 -11.98 8.20 -0.88
CA PHE A 95 -11.42 7.02 -0.22
C PHE A 95 -11.93 6.86 1.22
N ALA A 96 -11.84 7.93 2.04
CA ALA A 96 -12.32 7.90 3.41
C ALA A 96 -13.84 7.69 3.52
N VAL A 97 -14.63 8.22 2.58
CA VAL A 97 -16.08 7.97 2.51
C VAL A 97 -16.37 6.51 2.17
N ALA A 98 -15.64 5.94 1.21
CA ALA A 98 -15.77 4.52 0.87
C ALA A 98 -15.50 3.64 2.09
N HIS A 99 -14.45 3.96 2.85
CA HIS A 99 -14.09 3.29 4.10
C HIS A 99 -15.17 3.39 5.18
N GLN A 100 -15.63 4.61 5.44
CA GLN A 100 -16.68 4.86 6.44
C GLN A 100 -17.99 4.12 6.12
N LEU A 101 -18.28 3.91 4.83
CA LEU A 101 -19.47 3.22 4.35
C LEU A 101 -19.23 1.72 4.09
N ASN A 102 -18.01 1.20 4.27
CA ASN A 102 -17.59 -0.16 3.97
C ASN A 102 -17.89 -0.57 2.51
N VAL A 103 -17.54 0.30 1.57
CA VAL A 103 -17.71 0.08 0.12
C VAL A 103 -16.41 0.23 -0.66
N ASP A 104 -15.27 0.16 0.02
CA ASP A 104 -13.91 0.34 -0.51
C ASP A 104 -13.67 -0.51 -1.76
N ASP A 105 -13.77 -1.84 -1.67
CA ASP A 105 -13.49 -2.77 -2.79
C ASP A 105 -14.21 -2.38 -4.08
N LYS A 106 -15.48 -1.98 -3.96
CA LYS A 106 -16.31 -1.59 -5.10
C LYS A 106 -15.93 -0.20 -5.61
N MET A 107 -15.80 0.76 -4.69
CA MET A 107 -15.62 2.15 -5.06
C MET A 107 -14.21 2.46 -5.52
N ASP A 108 -13.21 1.79 -4.96
CA ASP A 108 -11.82 1.91 -5.40
C ASP A 108 -11.67 1.42 -6.84
N ALA A 109 -12.24 0.25 -7.16
CA ALA A 109 -12.28 -0.27 -8.52
C ALA A 109 -13.04 0.68 -9.48
N ALA A 110 -14.19 1.22 -9.05
CA ALA A 110 -14.98 2.15 -9.86
C ALA A 110 -14.25 3.48 -10.13
N LEU A 111 -13.56 4.04 -9.12
CA LEU A 111 -12.80 5.27 -9.23
C LEU A 111 -11.60 5.10 -10.16
N PHE A 112 -10.81 4.03 -9.98
CA PHE A 112 -9.70 3.71 -10.87
C PHE A 112 -10.16 3.52 -12.31
N ALA A 113 -11.22 2.74 -12.55
CA ALA A 113 -11.75 2.51 -13.89
C ALA A 113 -12.28 3.81 -14.52
N ALA A 114 -12.98 4.64 -13.75
CA ALA A 114 -13.47 5.94 -14.22
C ALA A 114 -12.30 6.82 -14.71
N ILE A 115 -11.21 6.92 -13.95
CA ILE A 115 -10.07 7.77 -14.29
C ILE A 115 -9.23 7.17 -15.41
N HIS A 116 -8.81 5.91 -15.28
CA HIS A 116 -7.77 5.35 -16.15
C HIS A 116 -8.31 4.68 -17.41
N GLU A 117 -9.51 4.12 -17.37
CA GLU A 117 -10.12 3.45 -18.54
C GLU A 117 -11.08 4.41 -19.26
N LYS A 118 -12.02 5.01 -18.51
CA LYS A 118 -13.06 5.87 -19.08
C LYS A 118 -12.61 7.31 -19.29
N LYS A 119 -11.40 7.68 -18.81
CA LYS A 119 -10.85 9.05 -18.89
C LYS A 119 -11.80 10.10 -18.34
N GLN A 120 -12.58 9.73 -17.32
CA GLN A 120 -13.49 10.66 -16.66
C GLN A 120 -12.69 11.72 -15.91
N HIS A 121 -13.03 12.98 -16.15
CA HIS A 121 -12.45 14.12 -15.47
C HIS A 121 -13.37 14.54 -14.33
N PHE A 122 -12.92 14.34 -13.09
CA PHE A 122 -13.60 14.85 -11.91
C PHE A 122 -13.15 16.28 -11.65
N THR A 123 -14.11 17.18 -11.43
CA THR A 123 -13.87 18.60 -11.17
C THR A 123 -14.44 19.07 -9.84
N SER A 124 -15.22 18.21 -9.16
CA SER A 124 -15.84 18.51 -7.88
C SER A 124 -16.15 17.25 -7.07
N LEU A 125 -16.46 17.44 -5.78
CA LEU A 125 -17.03 16.38 -4.94
C LEU A 125 -18.40 15.90 -5.45
N ALA A 126 -19.16 16.76 -6.15
CA ALA A 126 -20.44 16.38 -6.74
C ALA A 126 -20.27 15.34 -7.87
N ASP A 127 -19.21 15.45 -8.68
CA ASP A 127 -18.88 14.46 -9.71
C ASP A 127 -18.53 13.10 -9.08
N ILE A 128 -17.76 13.12 -7.98
CA ILE A 128 -17.41 11.92 -7.21
C ILE A 128 -18.69 11.30 -6.64
N ARG A 129 -19.53 12.10 -5.98
CA ARG A 129 -20.83 11.65 -5.46
C ARG A 129 -21.68 11.00 -6.54
N ALA A 130 -21.74 11.58 -7.74
CA ALA A 130 -22.50 11.02 -8.85
C ALA A 130 -21.99 9.62 -9.25
N LEU A 131 -20.67 9.40 -9.23
CA LEU A 131 -20.09 8.07 -9.43
C LEU A 131 -20.50 7.09 -8.32
N PHE A 132 -20.44 7.51 -7.05
CA PHE A 132 -20.86 6.68 -5.91
C PHE A 132 -22.33 6.26 -6.03
N VAL A 133 -23.22 7.20 -6.35
CA VAL A 133 -24.65 6.92 -6.56
C VAL A 133 -24.89 6.03 -7.77
N ALA A 134 -24.19 6.25 -8.89
CA ALA A 134 -24.26 5.38 -10.06
C ALA A 134 -23.80 3.94 -9.75
N ASN A 135 -22.97 3.77 -8.71
CA ASN A 135 -22.54 2.48 -8.19
C ASN A 135 -23.36 2.03 -6.96
N GLY A 136 -24.56 2.59 -6.74
CA GLY A 136 -25.51 2.09 -5.76
C GLY A 136 -25.26 2.50 -4.31
N VAL A 137 -24.37 3.46 -4.06
CA VAL A 137 -24.26 4.09 -2.74
C VAL A 137 -25.42 5.07 -2.56
N ASP A 138 -26.09 5.03 -1.40
CA ASP A 138 -27.14 6.00 -1.10
C ASP A 138 -26.55 7.42 -1.04
N GLY A 139 -27.17 8.35 -1.77
CA GLY A 139 -26.66 9.72 -1.88
C GLY A 139 -26.65 10.46 -0.55
N LYS A 140 -27.64 10.23 0.33
CA LYS A 140 -27.67 10.87 1.65
C LYS A 140 -26.61 10.29 2.58
N ALA A 141 -26.36 8.98 2.49
CA ALA A 141 -25.27 8.32 3.22
C ALA A 141 -23.90 8.86 2.79
N PHE A 142 -23.70 9.07 1.49
CA PHE A 142 -22.49 9.74 0.99
C PHE A 142 -22.35 11.14 1.58
N ASP A 143 -23.40 11.97 1.48
CA ASP A 143 -23.37 13.37 1.97
C ASP A 143 -23.08 13.43 3.48
N ALA A 144 -23.71 12.55 4.26
CA ALA A 144 -23.48 12.46 5.70
C ALA A 144 -22.06 11.99 6.04
N ALA A 145 -21.54 10.99 5.32
CA ALA A 145 -20.18 10.49 5.52
C ALA A 145 -19.13 11.55 5.15
N ALA A 146 -19.29 12.21 4.00
CA ALA A 146 -18.35 13.20 3.46
C ALA A 146 -18.09 14.38 4.43
N GLU A 147 -19.10 14.74 5.20
CA GLU A 147 -19.05 15.80 6.21
C GLU A 147 -18.73 15.31 7.64
N SER A 148 -18.66 14.00 7.85
CA SER A 148 -18.48 13.40 9.16
C SER A 148 -17.11 13.72 9.78
N PHE A 149 -17.07 13.75 11.10
CA PHE A 149 -15.82 13.88 11.85
C PHE A 149 -14.85 12.72 11.55
N MET A 150 -15.37 11.50 11.35
CA MET A 150 -14.56 10.32 11.04
C MET A 150 -13.82 10.46 9.71
N VAL A 151 -14.50 10.88 8.64
CA VAL A 151 -13.87 11.13 7.34
C VAL A 151 -12.82 12.25 7.45
N LYS A 152 -13.14 13.36 8.13
CA LYS A 152 -12.20 14.46 8.35
C LYS A 152 -10.95 14.01 9.13
N ALA A 153 -11.13 13.18 10.16
CA ALA A 153 -10.04 12.64 10.95
C ALA A 153 -9.17 11.66 10.15
N GLN A 154 -9.78 10.80 9.34
CA GLN A 154 -9.06 9.86 8.46
C GLN A 154 -8.24 10.60 7.40
N MET A 155 -8.82 11.62 6.76
CA MET A 155 -8.09 12.48 5.80
C MET A 155 -6.88 13.15 6.47
N ALA A 156 -7.07 13.75 7.64
CA ALA A 156 -5.99 14.38 8.39
C ALA A 156 -4.89 13.38 8.79
N LYS A 157 -5.27 12.14 9.14
CA LYS A 157 -4.33 11.04 9.40
C LYS A 157 -3.53 10.69 8.14
N MET A 158 -4.19 10.42 7.01
CA MET A 158 -3.50 10.05 5.77
C MET A 158 -2.51 11.12 5.32
N LYS A 159 -2.91 12.40 5.40
CA LYS A 159 -2.03 13.53 5.07
C LYS A 159 -0.80 13.59 5.98
N ARG A 160 -1.01 13.54 7.30
CA ARG A 160 0.10 13.56 8.28
C ARG A 160 1.03 12.36 8.10
N ASP A 161 0.48 11.17 7.87
CA ASP A 161 1.28 9.96 7.73
C ASP A 161 2.11 10.00 6.43
N THR A 162 1.54 10.58 5.35
CA THR A 162 2.26 10.86 4.09
C THR A 162 3.43 11.82 4.31
N GLU A 163 3.21 12.90 5.07
CA GLU A 163 4.24 13.91 5.39
C GLU A 163 5.34 13.32 6.28
N ASN A 164 4.97 12.58 7.32
CA ASN A 164 5.91 11.94 8.25
C ASN A 164 6.81 10.92 7.52
N ALA A 165 6.24 10.18 6.57
CA ALA A 165 6.98 9.25 5.73
C ALA A 165 7.80 9.94 4.62
N LYS A 166 7.72 11.28 4.51
CA LYS A 166 8.43 12.10 3.52
C LYS A 166 8.24 11.55 2.10
N LEU A 167 7.02 11.12 1.79
CA LEU A 167 6.71 10.48 0.51
C LEU A 167 6.79 11.53 -0.61
N THR A 168 7.55 11.20 -1.65
CA THR A 168 7.70 12.04 -2.85
C THR A 168 7.05 11.40 -4.08
N GLY A 169 6.50 10.21 -3.94
CA GLY A 169 5.88 9.45 -5.03
C GLY A 169 5.07 8.26 -4.51
N VAL A 170 4.30 7.66 -5.42
CA VAL A 170 3.44 6.51 -5.17
C VAL A 170 3.45 5.55 -6.38
N PRO A 171 3.14 4.25 -6.22
CA PRO A 171 2.82 3.57 -4.96
C PRO A 171 4.05 3.50 -4.05
N ALA A 172 3.81 3.63 -2.73
CA ALA A 172 4.86 3.53 -1.72
C ALA A 172 4.39 2.66 -0.56
N LEU A 173 5.30 1.90 0.05
CA LEU A 173 4.99 1.07 1.21
C LEU A 173 5.69 1.62 2.45
N VAL A 174 4.91 1.77 3.53
CA VAL A 174 5.43 2.02 4.87
C VAL A 174 5.08 0.84 5.75
N VAL A 175 6.08 0.27 6.42
CA VAL A 175 5.96 -0.91 7.26
C VAL A 175 6.14 -0.52 8.72
N ASN A 176 5.25 -1.03 9.56
CA ASN A 176 5.20 -0.83 11.01
C ASN A 176 5.25 0.65 11.44
N GLY A 177 4.74 1.56 10.60
CA GLY A 177 4.81 3.01 10.80
C GLY A 177 6.24 3.58 10.93
N LYS A 178 7.24 2.80 10.51
CA LYS A 178 8.66 3.06 10.83
C LYS A 178 9.60 2.94 9.64
N TYR A 179 9.34 2.02 8.73
CA TYR A 179 10.23 1.76 7.60
C TYR A 179 9.53 2.12 6.30
N ARG A 180 10.08 3.08 5.55
CA ARG A 180 9.64 3.32 4.17
C ARG A 180 10.47 2.45 3.24
N VAL A 181 9.82 1.64 2.42
CA VAL A 181 10.52 0.83 1.40
C VAL A 181 11.00 1.75 0.26
N GLU A 182 12.28 1.62 -0.12
CA GLU A 182 12.87 2.43 -1.18
C GLU A 182 12.66 1.75 -2.54
N THR A 183 12.10 2.48 -3.50
CA THR A 183 11.82 1.96 -4.85
C THR A 183 12.98 2.15 -5.82
N GLY A 184 14.05 2.85 -5.43
CA GLY A 184 15.19 3.13 -6.31
C GLY A 184 16.07 1.92 -6.60
N ALA A 185 16.13 0.95 -5.69
CA ALA A 185 16.99 -0.24 -5.81
C ALA A 185 16.23 -1.52 -6.20
N ILE A 186 14.89 -1.51 -6.17
CA ILE A 186 14.07 -2.69 -6.48
C ILE A 186 14.00 -2.94 -8.00
N LYS A 187 13.95 -4.21 -8.37
CA LYS A 187 13.86 -4.68 -9.76
C LYS A 187 12.46 -5.13 -10.14
N SER A 188 11.59 -5.37 -9.14
CA SER A 188 10.22 -5.85 -9.34
C SER A 188 9.32 -5.51 -8.15
N TYR A 189 8.00 -5.61 -8.35
CA TYR A 189 7.05 -5.54 -7.23
C TYR A 189 7.15 -6.74 -6.28
N ASP A 190 7.62 -7.90 -6.75
CA ASP A 190 7.81 -9.06 -5.87
C ASP A 190 8.97 -8.77 -4.88
N GLU A 191 10.07 -8.18 -5.36
CA GLU A 191 11.17 -7.73 -4.48
C GLU A 191 10.71 -6.62 -3.50
N LEU A 192 9.82 -5.73 -3.92
CA LEU A 192 9.20 -4.73 -3.03
C LEU A 192 8.43 -5.42 -1.88
N LEU A 193 7.67 -6.47 -2.19
CA LEU A 193 6.92 -7.22 -1.19
C LEU A 193 7.83 -8.03 -0.26
N ASP A 194 8.88 -8.65 -0.80
CA ASP A 194 9.87 -9.38 0.02
C ASP A 194 10.52 -8.45 1.05
N ILE A 195 10.89 -7.22 0.66
CA ILE A 195 11.39 -6.20 1.58
C ILE A 195 10.32 -5.84 2.61
N ALA A 196 9.07 -5.63 2.19
CA ALA A 196 7.99 -5.26 3.08
C ALA A 196 7.71 -6.35 4.14
N TYR A 197 7.70 -7.63 3.74
CA TYR A 197 7.50 -8.77 4.63
C TYR A 197 8.69 -9.01 5.55
N TYR A 198 9.91 -8.77 5.08
CA TYR A 198 11.10 -8.77 5.93
C TYR A 198 10.99 -7.71 7.04
N LEU A 199 10.63 -6.47 6.66
CA LEU A 199 10.50 -5.37 7.61
C LEU A 199 9.33 -5.54 8.57
N ALA A 200 8.26 -6.22 8.17
CA ALA A 200 7.10 -6.45 9.03
C ALA A 200 7.45 -7.31 10.26
N LYS A 201 8.49 -8.14 10.15
CA LYS A 201 9.00 -9.01 11.21
C LYS A 201 10.09 -8.36 12.09
N LYS A 202 10.49 -7.13 11.77
CA LYS A 202 11.55 -6.37 12.45
C LYS A 202 10.96 -5.41 13.48
#